data_AF-A0A847STD2-F1
#
_entry.id   AF-A0A847STD2-F1
#
_cell.length_a   1.000
_cell.length_b   1.000
_cell.length_c   1.000
_cell.angle_alpha   90.00
_cell.angle_beta   90.00
_cell.angle_gamma   90.00
#
_symmetry.space_group_name_H-M   'P 1'
#
loop_
_entity.id
_entity.type
_entity.pdbx_description
1 polymer ?
#
loop_
_entity_poly.entity_id
_entity_poly.type
_entity_poly.pdbx_seq_one_letter_code
_entity_poly.pdbx_strand_id
1 'polypeptide(L)'
;MTKTSISFLLLLLPLGMFAQRNGKTTPPTTIQVALQPDHWNFKPGTVDFSTYKSVPAMKILNSPDTAVLKNLDFRDGTISYDIEPVDPYFTSFYFRRSSQQENECFYFRTALSGNGEAVQYTPYIDGINLWDMLPQYQTAAWFQRDQWNHVKLVISGKRMQVFVNDTTRPVLDIPQLEGNVWHGALAFSGQVIISNLVVQPGQTGGLSPEPLADITDNDPRYIRRWLASVPEVVTTLTDYNYSNAPGKDATWKPIWAERNGLINLTRQLGGQRDRNRRIVWLKTNIHSAVAQTRKLKLGFSDNVWVFLNGKYVYVGKNTYGSPIMKEPAGRCSVDNTSFDLPLVEGDNEVMIAVFNDFYGWGIIAQVDRFERLLFEK
;
A
#
# COMPACT_ATOMS: atom_id res chain seq x y z
N MET A 1 61.92 38.03 25.83
CA MET A 1 61.18 38.21 24.56
C MET A 1 61.75 37.24 23.54
N THR A 2 61.08 36.10 23.36
CA THR A 2 61.45 35.06 22.40
C THR A 2 60.17 34.69 21.67
N LYS A 3 60.10 35.05 20.38
CA LYS A 3 58.95 34.79 19.51
C LYS A 3 59.02 33.35 19.02
N THR A 4 58.04 32.54 19.39
CA THR A 4 57.86 31.18 18.88
C THR A 4 56.97 31.25 17.63
N SER A 5 57.55 31.02 16.45
CA SER A 5 56.80 30.93 15.19
C SER A 5 56.11 29.57 15.11
N ILE A 6 54.78 29.56 15.01
CA ILE A 6 53.96 28.37 14.75
C ILE A 6 53.82 28.22 13.24
N SER A 7 54.45 27.19 12.67
CA SER A 7 54.25 26.80 11.28
C SER A 7 52.96 25.99 11.14
N PHE A 8 51.96 26.56 10.45
CA PHE A 8 50.75 25.85 10.04
C PHE A 8 51.06 24.90 8.89
N LEU A 9 50.93 23.60 9.13
CA LEU A 9 50.99 22.57 8.09
C LEU A 9 49.60 22.44 7.44
N LEU A 10 49.44 22.98 6.24
CA LEU A 10 48.22 22.83 5.42
C LEU A 10 48.17 21.41 4.83
N LEU A 11 47.29 20.57 5.37
CA LEU A 11 46.92 19.28 4.80
C LEU A 11 46.05 19.50 3.55
N LEU A 12 46.65 19.34 2.37
CA LEU A 12 45.95 19.27 1.08
C LEU A 12 45.26 17.92 0.94
N LEU A 13 43.95 17.89 1.20
CA LEU A 13 43.06 16.77 0.84
C LEU A 13 42.84 16.77 -0.69
N PRO A 14 42.98 15.63 -1.39
CA PRO A 14 42.66 15.57 -2.81
C PRO A 14 41.14 15.62 -2.99
N LEU A 15 40.65 16.72 -3.57
CA LEU A 15 39.30 16.81 -4.12
C LEU A 15 39.18 15.79 -5.26
N GLY A 16 38.55 14.65 -4.98
CA GLY A 16 38.08 13.74 -6.01
C GLY A 16 37.06 14.47 -6.89
N MET A 17 37.47 14.84 -8.10
CA MET A 17 36.55 15.26 -9.14
C MET A 17 35.62 14.09 -9.46
N PHE A 18 34.40 14.11 -8.92
CA PHE A 18 33.32 13.33 -9.48
C PHE A 18 33.05 13.86 -10.88
N ALA A 19 33.55 13.15 -11.89
CA ALA A 19 33.16 13.37 -13.26
C ALA A 19 31.65 13.14 -13.37
N GLN A 20 30.90 14.23 -13.46
CA GLN A 20 29.50 14.22 -13.85
C GLN A 20 29.47 13.63 -15.27
N ARG A 21 29.09 12.34 -15.38
CA ARG A 21 28.72 11.77 -16.67
C ARG A 21 27.52 12.59 -17.15
N ASN A 22 27.77 13.54 -18.04
CA ASN A 22 26.75 14.18 -18.85
C ASN A 22 26.12 13.08 -19.71
N GLY A 23 25.15 12.38 -19.15
CA GLY A 23 24.25 11.54 -19.90
C GLY A 23 23.60 12.42 -20.95
N LYS A 24 23.77 12.07 -22.22
CA LYS A 24 23.03 12.68 -23.31
C LYS A 24 21.56 12.65 -22.93
N THR A 25 20.98 13.79 -22.61
CA THR A 25 19.54 13.92 -22.38
C THR A 25 18.86 13.71 -23.72
N THR A 26 18.39 12.49 -23.96
CA THR A 26 17.41 12.22 -25.01
C THR A 26 16.27 13.23 -24.85
N PRO A 27 15.84 13.92 -25.91
CA PRO A 27 14.71 14.84 -25.80
C PRO A 27 13.50 14.12 -25.18
N PRO A 28 12.66 14.83 -24.41
CA PRO A 28 11.49 14.23 -23.79
C PRO A 28 10.61 13.53 -24.83
N THR A 29 10.57 12.20 -24.81
CA THR A 29 9.63 11.46 -25.65
C THR A 29 8.24 11.67 -25.08
N THR A 30 7.40 12.42 -25.78
CA THR A 30 5.97 12.49 -25.48
C THR A 30 5.24 11.49 -26.36
N ILE A 31 4.53 10.56 -25.73
CA ILE A 31 3.74 9.51 -26.40
C ILE A 31 2.27 9.91 -26.30
N GLN A 32 1.69 10.28 -27.43
CA GLN A 32 0.24 10.42 -27.59
C GLN A 32 -0.33 9.03 -27.86
N VAL A 33 -1.05 8.46 -26.90
CA VAL A 33 -1.53 7.07 -27.02
C VAL A 33 -2.79 7.03 -27.87
N ALA A 34 -2.75 6.28 -28.98
CA ALA A 34 -3.91 6.08 -29.82
C ALA A 34 -4.98 5.23 -29.10
N LEU A 35 -6.20 5.76 -29.06
CA LEU A 35 -7.38 5.08 -28.53
C LEU A 35 -8.07 4.32 -29.66
N GLN A 36 -7.41 3.26 -30.12
CA GLN A 36 -7.87 2.40 -31.21
C GLN A 36 -7.59 0.92 -30.89
N PRO A 37 -8.42 -0.03 -31.35
CA PRO A 37 -8.33 -1.45 -30.97
C PRO A 37 -6.93 -2.08 -31.06
N ASP A 38 -6.17 -1.74 -32.11
CA ASP A 38 -4.86 -2.36 -32.37
C ASP A 38 -3.81 -2.06 -31.30
N HIS A 39 -4.01 -0.98 -30.53
CA HIS A 39 -3.12 -0.56 -29.43
C HIS A 39 -3.47 -1.18 -28.08
N TRP A 40 -4.59 -1.89 -27.95
CA TRP A 40 -5.08 -2.39 -26.66
C TRP A 40 -5.33 -3.88 -26.67
N ASN A 41 -5.06 -4.56 -25.56
CA ASN A 41 -5.54 -5.90 -25.25
C ASN A 41 -6.81 -5.77 -24.41
N PHE A 42 -7.91 -6.31 -24.90
CA PHE A 42 -9.21 -6.29 -24.25
C PHE A 42 -10.07 -7.46 -24.73
N LYS A 43 -11.11 -7.81 -23.97
CA LYS A 43 -12.05 -8.86 -24.36
C LYS A 43 -13.05 -8.32 -25.38
N PRO A 44 -13.41 -9.06 -26.45
CA PRO A 44 -14.45 -8.62 -27.37
C PRO A 44 -15.77 -8.29 -26.65
N GLY A 45 -16.39 -7.17 -27.03
CA GLY A 45 -17.65 -6.71 -26.46
C GLY A 45 -17.55 -5.96 -25.14
N THR A 46 -16.34 -5.67 -24.63
CA THR A 46 -16.16 -4.96 -23.36
C THR A 46 -15.61 -3.54 -23.50
N VAL A 47 -15.10 -3.17 -24.68
CA VAL A 47 -14.56 -1.85 -24.97
C VAL A 47 -15.08 -1.38 -26.33
N ASP A 48 -15.53 -0.13 -26.38
CA ASP A 48 -15.87 0.58 -27.61
C ASP A 48 -14.85 1.70 -27.86
N PHE A 49 -14.43 1.85 -29.12
CA PHE A 49 -13.51 2.90 -29.56
C PHE A 49 -14.25 3.78 -30.56
N SER A 50 -14.50 5.03 -30.18
CA SER A 50 -15.36 5.93 -30.95
C SER A 50 -14.98 7.39 -30.70
N THR A 51 -15.58 8.31 -31.48
CA THR A 51 -15.49 9.74 -31.19
C THR A 51 -16.56 10.10 -30.16
N TYR A 52 -16.15 10.65 -29.02
CA TYR A 52 -17.04 11.09 -27.94
C TYR A 52 -16.77 12.55 -27.61
N LYS A 53 -17.81 13.40 -27.59
CA LYS A 53 -17.68 14.86 -27.39
C LYS A 53 -16.58 15.48 -28.26
N SER A 54 -16.55 15.08 -29.54
CA SER A 54 -15.63 15.56 -30.58
C SER A 54 -14.15 15.18 -30.42
N VAL A 55 -13.82 14.22 -29.54
CA VAL A 55 -12.45 13.69 -29.39
C VAL A 55 -12.42 12.16 -29.52
N PRO A 56 -11.30 11.55 -29.98
CA PRO A 56 -11.14 10.11 -29.92
C PRO A 56 -11.24 9.61 -28.47
N ALA A 57 -11.98 8.53 -28.24
CA ALA A 57 -12.24 8.01 -26.92
C ALA A 57 -12.25 6.48 -26.88
N MET A 58 -11.87 5.94 -25.72
CA MET A 58 -12.03 4.54 -25.36
C MET A 58 -13.09 4.46 -24.26
N LYS A 59 -14.22 3.83 -24.55
CA LYS A 59 -15.30 3.59 -23.59
C LYS A 59 -15.23 2.14 -23.10
N ILE A 60 -14.91 1.98 -21.82
CA ILE A 60 -14.99 0.68 -21.16
C ILE A 60 -16.43 0.47 -20.71
N LEU A 61 -17.03 -0.64 -21.15
CA LEU A 61 -18.41 -1.01 -20.85
C LEU A 61 -18.48 -1.70 -19.48
N ASN A 62 -19.68 -2.08 -19.06
CA ASN A 62 -19.87 -2.80 -17.80
C ASN A 62 -19.25 -4.22 -17.87
N SER A 63 -17.98 -4.33 -17.50
CA SER A 63 -17.22 -5.58 -17.49
C SER A 63 -16.17 -5.57 -16.36
N PRO A 64 -15.88 -6.74 -15.75
CA PRO A 64 -14.73 -6.88 -14.85
C PRO A 64 -13.38 -6.92 -15.59
N ASP A 65 -13.38 -6.97 -16.93
CA ASP A 65 -12.17 -7.03 -17.74
C ASP A 65 -11.41 -5.69 -17.75
N THR A 66 -10.13 -5.76 -18.09
CA THR A 66 -9.25 -4.58 -18.18
C THR A 66 -8.86 -4.33 -19.63
N ALA A 67 -8.81 -3.05 -20.04
CA ALA A 67 -8.16 -2.63 -21.28
C ALA A 67 -6.68 -2.35 -21.00
N VAL A 68 -5.77 -3.17 -21.54
CA VAL A 68 -4.32 -3.08 -21.28
C VAL A 68 -3.60 -2.54 -22.51
N LEU A 69 -2.83 -1.46 -22.34
CA LEU A 69 -2.06 -0.84 -23.42
C LEU A 69 -0.94 -1.79 -23.89
N LYS A 70 -0.86 -2.02 -25.20
CA LYS A 70 0.20 -2.83 -25.83
C LYS A 70 1.49 -2.02 -25.98
N ASN A 71 2.61 -2.73 -26.03
CA ASN A 71 3.91 -2.21 -26.46
C ASN A 71 4.41 -0.97 -25.68
N LEU A 72 4.02 -0.84 -24.41
CA LEU A 72 4.56 0.16 -23.49
C LEU A 72 5.05 -0.52 -22.21
N ASP A 73 6.28 -0.20 -21.82
CA ASP A 73 6.86 -0.57 -20.53
C ASP A 73 7.20 0.71 -19.75
N PHE A 74 6.29 1.10 -18.85
CA PHE A 74 6.37 2.34 -18.08
C PHE A 74 7.01 2.10 -16.72
N ARG A 75 8.05 2.87 -16.40
CA ARG A 75 8.73 2.87 -15.09
C ARG A 75 8.46 4.16 -14.31
N ASP A 76 8.91 5.28 -14.86
CA ASP A 76 8.86 6.62 -14.27
C ASP A 76 8.42 7.63 -15.33
N GLY A 77 7.83 8.75 -14.90
CA GLY A 77 7.41 9.83 -15.79
C GLY A 77 6.05 10.42 -15.43
N THR A 78 5.50 11.19 -16.36
CA THR A 78 4.18 11.79 -16.22
C THR A 78 3.20 11.08 -17.12
N ILE A 79 2.02 10.77 -16.58
CA ILE A 79 0.89 10.23 -17.32
C ILE A 79 -0.26 11.22 -17.15
N SER A 80 -0.96 11.56 -18.23
CA SER A 80 -2.12 12.45 -18.19
C SER A 80 -3.21 11.92 -19.10
N TYR A 81 -4.46 12.01 -18.67
CA TYR A 81 -5.63 11.55 -19.42
C TYR A 81 -6.89 12.23 -18.91
N ASP A 82 -7.94 12.23 -19.72
CA ASP A 82 -9.26 12.70 -19.31
C ASP A 82 -10.19 11.51 -19.08
N ILE A 83 -11.04 11.60 -18.05
CA ILE A 83 -12.08 10.61 -17.75
C ILE A 83 -13.46 11.24 -17.63
N GLU A 84 -14.46 10.48 -18.05
CA GLU A 84 -15.87 10.70 -17.73
C GLU A 84 -16.44 9.39 -17.13
N PRO A 85 -16.58 9.31 -15.79
CA PRO A 85 -17.12 8.13 -15.13
C PRO A 85 -18.61 7.94 -15.44
N VAL A 86 -19.00 6.73 -15.86
CA VAL A 86 -20.38 6.43 -16.32
C VAL A 86 -21.23 5.78 -15.23
N ASP A 87 -20.62 4.95 -14.37
CA ASP A 87 -21.32 4.26 -13.27
C ASP A 87 -21.02 4.89 -11.89
N PRO A 88 -21.77 4.53 -10.84
CA PRO A 88 -21.52 4.99 -9.47
C PRO A 88 -20.57 4.07 -8.66
N TYR A 89 -19.83 3.16 -9.31
CA TYR A 89 -18.96 2.20 -8.61
C TYR A 89 -17.51 2.68 -8.60
N PHE A 90 -16.72 2.24 -9.59
CA PHE A 90 -15.28 2.45 -9.61
C PHE A 90 -14.78 2.65 -11.03
N THR A 91 -13.75 3.47 -11.17
CA THR A 91 -12.86 3.43 -12.34
C THR A 91 -11.43 3.42 -11.87
N SER A 92 -10.63 2.52 -12.44
CA SER A 92 -9.27 2.24 -12.00
C SER A 92 -8.28 2.44 -13.13
N PHE A 93 -7.14 3.02 -12.77
CA PHE A 93 -5.95 3.11 -13.61
C PHE A 93 -4.83 2.29 -12.99
N TYR A 94 -4.32 1.35 -13.78
CA TYR A 94 -3.21 0.49 -13.40
C TYR A 94 -1.93 0.96 -14.10
N PHE A 95 -0.84 1.02 -13.35
CA PHE A 95 0.47 1.36 -13.86
C PHE A 95 1.54 0.43 -13.28
N ARG A 96 2.71 0.41 -13.91
CA ARG A 96 3.77 -0.58 -13.63
C ARG A 96 3.22 -2.01 -13.61
N ARG A 97 2.24 -2.29 -14.48
CA ARG A 97 1.49 -3.54 -14.47
C ARG A 97 2.30 -4.65 -15.14
N SER A 98 2.89 -5.53 -14.34
CA SER A 98 3.57 -6.73 -14.87
C SER A 98 2.59 -7.87 -15.11
N SER A 99 1.49 -7.94 -14.34
CA SER A 99 0.43 -8.94 -14.47
C SER A 99 -0.88 -8.44 -13.86
N GLN A 100 -1.93 -9.25 -13.89
CA GLN A 100 -3.16 -8.96 -13.13
C GLN A 100 -2.91 -9.04 -11.61
N GLN A 101 -1.89 -9.80 -11.21
CA GLN A 101 -1.56 -10.08 -9.83
C GLN A 101 -0.65 -9.02 -9.22
N GLU A 102 0.19 -8.38 -10.04
CA GLU A 102 1.23 -7.46 -9.59
C GLU A 102 1.15 -6.16 -10.40
N ASN A 103 0.70 -5.10 -9.75
CA ASN A 103 0.56 -3.77 -10.34
C ASN A 103 0.35 -2.71 -9.26
N GLU A 104 0.50 -1.45 -9.67
CA GLU A 104 0.06 -0.30 -8.90
C GLU A 104 -1.30 0.17 -9.41
N CYS A 105 -2.18 0.62 -8.51
CA CYS A 105 -3.53 1.07 -8.87
C CYS A 105 -3.87 2.41 -8.23
N PHE A 106 -4.34 3.34 -9.05
CA PHE A 106 -5.04 4.55 -8.62
C PHE A 106 -6.48 4.48 -9.13
N TYR A 107 -7.45 4.72 -8.26
CA TYR A 107 -8.86 4.57 -8.64
C TYR A 107 -9.77 5.60 -7.97
N PHE A 108 -10.93 5.77 -8.60
CA PHE A 108 -12.02 6.61 -8.14
C PHE A 108 -13.14 5.75 -7.57
N ARG A 109 -13.76 6.19 -6.48
CA ARG A 109 -15.09 5.77 -6.03
C ARG A 109 -16.09 6.78 -6.58
N THR A 110 -16.69 6.48 -7.72
CA THR A 110 -17.30 7.49 -8.60
C THR A 110 -18.58 8.10 -8.03
N ALA A 111 -19.26 7.42 -7.09
CA ALA A 111 -20.36 7.99 -6.31
C ALA A 111 -19.92 8.93 -5.19
N LEU A 112 -18.63 8.95 -4.83
CA LEU A 112 -18.13 9.62 -3.64
C LEU A 112 -17.39 10.93 -3.92
N SER A 113 -17.56 11.54 -5.11
CA SER A 113 -16.99 12.86 -5.42
C SER A 113 -17.20 13.85 -4.26
N GLY A 114 -16.13 14.54 -3.86
CA GLY A 114 -16.10 15.47 -2.72
C GLY A 114 -15.99 14.84 -1.32
N ASN A 115 -16.13 13.51 -1.17
CA ASN A 115 -16.01 12.83 0.13
C ASN A 115 -14.60 12.30 0.37
N GLY A 116 -14.22 12.07 1.65
CA GLY A 116 -12.85 11.70 2.05
C GLY A 116 -12.26 10.39 1.49
N GLU A 117 -13.05 9.59 0.77
CA GLU A 117 -12.61 8.32 0.16
C GLU A 117 -12.81 8.30 -1.37
N ALA A 118 -13.05 9.47 -1.97
CA ALA A 118 -13.39 9.63 -3.38
C ALA A 118 -12.34 9.05 -4.33
N VAL A 119 -11.07 9.12 -3.95
CA VAL A 119 -9.95 8.52 -4.70
C VAL A 119 -9.00 7.80 -3.75
N GLN A 120 -8.31 6.78 -4.26
CA GLN A 120 -7.33 6.02 -3.48
C GLN A 120 -6.23 5.46 -4.37
N TYR A 121 -5.03 5.35 -3.79
CA TYR A 121 -3.90 4.59 -4.31
C TYR A 121 -3.68 3.33 -3.46
N THR A 122 -3.39 2.20 -4.11
CA THR A 122 -2.96 0.95 -3.47
C THR A 122 -2.37 -0.01 -4.52
N PRO A 123 -1.36 -0.83 -4.18
CA PRO A 123 -0.92 -1.89 -5.07
C PRO A 123 -1.93 -3.04 -5.11
N TYR A 124 -1.81 -3.85 -6.14
CA TYR A 124 -2.18 -5.26 -6.13
C TYR A 124 -0.93 -6.08 -5.85
N ILE A 125 -1.03 -6.93 -4.83
CA ILE A 125 0.00 -7.92 -4.49
C ILE A 125 -0.65 -9.28 -4.44
N ASP A 126 -0.10 -10.22 -5.20
CA ASP A 126 -0.70 -11.53 -5.40
C ASP A 126 -2.20 -11.40 -5.76
N GLY A 127 -2.55 -10.42 -6.60
CA GLY A 127 -3.92 -10.18 -7.07
C GLY A 127 -4.88 -9.62 -6.03
N ILE A 128 -4.39 -9.26 -4.84
CA ILE A 128 -5.16 -8.64 -3.78
C ILE A 128 -4.91 -7.15 -3.77
N ASN A 129 -5.99 -6.38 -3.92
CA ASN A 129 -5.98 -4.93 -3.76
C ASN A 129 -5.88 -4.58 -2.26
N LEU A 130 -4.85 -3.86 -1.82
CA LEU A 130 -4.60 -3.55 -0.41
C LEU A 130 -5.34 -2.31 0.14
N TRP A 131 -6.49 -1.93 -0.41
CA TRP A 131 -7.22 -0.73 -0.01
C TRP A 131 -7.60 -0.67 1.49
N ASP A 132 -7.82 -1.84 2.09
CA ASP A 132 -8.19 -2.04 3.50
C ASP A 132 -6.99 -2.03 4.45
N MET A 133 -5.78 -2.23 3.92
CA MET A 133 -4.52 -2.20 4.66
C MET A 133 -3.78 -0.86 4.54
N LEU A 134 -4.14 -0.04 3.54
CA LEU A 134 -3.51 1.25 3.25
C LEU A 134 -4.53 2.41 3.25
N PRO A 135 -5.30 2.59 4.34
CA PRO A 135 -6.33 3.63 4.41
C PRO A 135 -5.77 5.06 4.36
N GLN A 136 -4.48 5.26 4.65
CA GLN A 136 -3.81 6.55 4.59
C GLN A 136 -3.60 7.08 3.15
N TYR A 137 -3.76 6.24 2.13
CA TYR A 137 -3.56 6.61 0.72
C TYR A 137 -4.88 6.89 -0.02
N GLN A 138 -5.90 7.38 0.69
CA GLN A 138 -7.17 7.83 0.13
C GLN A 138 -7.48 9.26 0.54
N THR A 139 -8.24 10.00 -0.27
CA THR A 139 -8.66 11.37 0.06
C THR A 139 -9.92 11.79 -0.69
N ALA A 140 -10.40 13.00 -0.40
CA ALA A 140 -11.37 13.70 -1.22
C ALA A 140 -10.77 14.22 -2.53
N ALA A 141 -11.56 14.10 -3.59
CA ALA A 141 -11.31 14.72 -4.88
C ALA A 141 -12.64 15.15 -5.50
N TRP A 142 -12.64 16.27 -6.20
CA TRP A 142 -13.82 16.84 -6.85
C TRP A 142 -13.79 16.52 -8.34
N PHE A 143 -14.76 15.74 -8.79
CA PHE A 143 -14.95 15.36 -10.18
C PHE A 143 -16.44 15.20 -10.52
N GLN A 144 -16.76 15.18 -11.80
CA GLN A 144 -18.14 15.13 -12.31
C GLN A 144 -18.36 13.89 -13.19
N ARG A 145 -19.59 13.39 -13.29
CA ARG A 145 -19.91 12.14 -14.03
C ARG A 145 -20.36 12.37 -15.48
N ASP A 146 -20.68 13.61 -15.84
CA ASP A 146 -21.21 14.04 -17.14
C ASP A 146 -20.29 15.02 -17.86
N GLN A 147 -19.07 15.20 -17.35
CA GLN A 147 -18.05 16.08 -17.89
C GLN A 147 -16.68 15.40 -17.85
N TRP A 148 -15.78 15.88 -18.71
CA TRP A 148 -14.38 15.48 -18.68
C TRP A 148 -13.72 15.95 -17.38
N ASN A 149 -13.01 15.04 -16.74
CA ASN A 149 -12.15 15.33 -15.61
C ASN A 149 -10.71 15.00 -15.98
N HIS A 150 -9.83 15.96 -15.79
CA HIS A 150 -8.43 15.80 -16.13
C HIS A 150 -7.68 15.12 -15.00
N VAL A 151 -6.94 14.05 -15.30
CA VAL A 151 -6.14 13.30 -14.34
C VAL A 151 -4.68 13.35 -14.77
N LYS A 152 -3.79 13.65 -13.82
CA LYS A 152 -2.34 13.61 -14.03
C LYS A 152 -1.67 12.86 -12.90
N LEU A 153 -0.80 11.91 -13.24
CA LEU A 153 0.05 11.17 -12.30
C LEU A 153 1.50 11.50 -12.63
N VAL A 154 2.26 11.93 -11.63
CA VAL A 154 3.70 12.15 -11.72
C VAL A 154 4.38 11.11 -10.86
N ILE A 155 5.13 10.19 -11.48
CA ILE A 155 5.72 9.02 -10.82
C ILE A 155 7.24 9.11 -10.95
N SER A 156 7.94 9.03 -9.82
CA SER A 156 9.40 9.01 -9.77
C SER A 156 9.86 8.01 -8.71
N GLY A 157 10.56 6.96 -9.10
CA GLY A 157 11.08 5.95 -8.18
C GLY A 157 9.96 5.39 -7.28
N LYS A 158 10.04 5.68 -5.98
CA LYS A 158 9.05 5.28 -4.97
C LYS A 158 7.96 6.32 -4.76
N ARG A 159 8.03 7.51 -5.34
CA ARG A 159 7.06 8.59 -5.10
C ARG A 159 6.05 8.69 -6.22
N MET A 160 4.85 9.12 -5.86
CA MET A 160 3.83 9.48 -6.83
C MET A 160 3.03 10.67 -6.33
N GLN A 161 2.74 11.61 -7.22
CA GLN A 161 1.76 12.66 -7.00
C GLN A 161 0.61 12.51 -7.99
N VAL A 162 -0.63 12.64 -7.52
CA VAL A 162 -1.83 12.54 -8.34
C VAL A 162 -2.62 13.84 -8.28
N PHE A 163 -3.06 14.31 -9.43
CA PHE A 163 -3.82 15.53 -9.62
C PHE A 163 -5.13 15.20 -10.32
N VAL A 164 -6.23 15.79 -9.86
CA VAL A 164 -7.56 15.64 -10.44
C VAL A 164 -8.15 17.03 -10.62
N ASN A 165 -8.38 17.43 -11.87
CA ASN A 165 -8.84 18.75 -12.33
C ASN A 165 -7.90 19.93 -11.98
N ASP A 166 -7.59 20.16 -10.69
CA ASP A 166 -6.57 21.10 -10.26
C ASP A 166 -5.17 20.51 -10.51
N THR A 167 -4.40 21.12 -11.39
CA THR A 167 -3.04 20.67 -11.75
C THR A 167 -1.94 21.32 -10.93
N THR A 168 -2.29 22.25 -10.03
CA THR A 168 -1.35 23.02 -9.20
C THR A 168 -1.06 22.35 -7.86
N ARG A 169 -2.02 21.58 -7.31
CA ARG A 169 -1.87 20.86 -6.05
C ARG A 169 -2.31 19.41 -6.21
N PRO A 170 -1.49 18.44 -5.76
CA PRO A 170 -1.89 17.04 -5.81
C PRO A 170 -3.00 16.76 -4.80
N VAL A 171 -3.98 15.93 -5.19
CA VAL A 171 -4.97 15.35 -4.27
C VAL A 171 -4.34 14.23 -3.44
N LEU A 172 -3.37 13.49 -4.01
CA LEU A 172 -2.57 12.50 -3.30
C LEU A 172 -1.09 12.77 -3.52
N ASP A 173 -0.33 12.84 -2.43
CA ASP A 173 1.14 12.77 -2.45
C ASP A 173 1.57 11.49 -1.74
N ILE A 174 1.88 10.48 -2.53
CA ILE A 174 2.22 9.14 -2.04
C ILE A 174 3.69 9.14 -1.59
N PRO A 175 3.96 8.91 -0.28
CA PRO A 175 5.30 8.96 0.28
C PRO A 175 6.16 7.77 -0.16
N GLN A 176 5.53 6.64 -0.47
CA GLN A 176 6.16 5.45 -1.01
C GLN A 176 5.10 4.60 -1.73
N LEU A 177 5.37 4.23 -2.98
CA LEU A 177 4.67 3.21 -3.72
C LEU A 177 5.01 1.84 -3.11
N GLU A 178 3.98 1.04 -2.82
CA GLU A 178 4.07 -0.17 -2.01
C GLU A 178 4.02 -1.47 -2.84
N GLY A 179 3.97 -1.40 -4.18
CA GLY A 179 3.97 -2.57 -5.06
C GLY A 179 5.31 -3.31 -5.10
N ASN A 180 5.29 -4.57 -5.56
CA ASN A 180 6.51 -5.37 -5.75
C ASN A 180 7.24 -5.07 -7.06
N VAL A 181 6.58 -4.33 -7.97
CA VAL A 181 7.01 -4.13 -9.36
C VAL A 181 7.26 -2.67 -9.65
N TRP A 182 8.26 -2.43 -10.50
CA TRP A 182 8.81 -1.08 -10.74
C TRP A 182 8.57 -0.57 -12.14
N HIS A 183 8.12 -1.44 -13.05
CA HIS A 183 7.81 -1.11 -14.42
C HIS A 183 6.74 -2.08 -14.96
N GLY A 184 6.10 -1.71 -16.06
CA GLY A 184 5.14 -2.55 -16.74
C GLY A 184 4.14 -1.75 -17.57
N ALA A 185 3.08 -2.42 -18.00
CA ALA A 185 2.05 -1.84 -18.84
C ALA A 185 1.20 -0.80 -18.08
N LEU A 186 0.41 -0.06 -18.85
CA LEU A 186 -0.70 0.75 -18.36
C LEU A 186 -2.02 0.06 -18.67
N ALA A 187 -3.02 0.22 -17.82
CA ALA A 187 -4.33 -0.37 -18.07
C ALA A 187 -5.46 0.41 -17.39
N PHE A 188 -6.68 0.21 -17.88
CA PHE A 188 -7.88 0.83 -17.32
C PHE A 188 -9.00 -0.20 -17.09
N SER A 189 -9.81 0.01 -16.06
CA SER A 189 -11.04 -0.75 -15.80
C SER A 189 -12.14 0.13 -15.19
N GLY A 190 -13.33 -0.45 -15.06
CA GLY A 190 -14.54 0.24 -14.61
C GLY A 190 -15.32 0.85 -15.76
N GLN A 191 -16.60 1.18 -15.54
CA GLN A 191 -17.44 1.76 -16.59
C GLN A 191 -17.13 3.25 -16.75
N VAL A 192 -16.24 3.56 -17.70
CA VAL A 192 -15.65 4.89 -17.88
C VAL A 192 -15.39 5.20 -19.36
N ILE A 193 -15.41 6.48 -19.72
CA ILE A 193 -14.92 6.95 -21.01
C ILE A 193 -13.59 7.66 -20.78
N ILE A 194 -12.57 7.30 -21.56
CA ILE A 194 -11.21 7.84 -21.47
C ILE A 194 -10.84 8.56 -22.77
N SER A 195 -10.19 9.71 -22.67
CA SER A 195 -9.61 10.43 -23.81
C SER A 195 -8.25 11.04 -23.47
N ASN A 196 -7.56 11.60 -24.48
CA ASN A 196 -6.35 12.41 -24.35
C ASN A 196 -5.23 11.76 -23.49
N LEU A 197 -5.02 10.45 -23.64
CA LEU A 197 -3.98 9.74 -22.91
C LEU A 197 -2.58 10.09 -23.45
N VAL A 198 -1.80 10.76 -22.61
CA VAL A 198 -0.42 11.17 -22.87
C VAL A 198 0.50 10.52 -21.85
N VAL A 199 1.61 9.96 -22.33
CA VAL A 199 2.67 9.41 -21.49
C VAL A 199 3.99 10.13 -21.82
N GLN A 200 4.68 10.62 -20.80
CA GLN A 200 5.97 11.28 -20.90
C GLN A 200 6.98 10.53 -20.03
N PRO A 201 7.57 9.42 -20.52
CA PRO A 201 8.52 8.63 -19.75
C PRO A 201 9.73 9.46 -19.29
N GLY A 202 10.13 9.27 -18.04
CA GLY A 202 11.25 9.97 -17.40
C GLY A 202 10.99 11.43 -17.04
N GLN A 203 9.87 12.04 -17.47
CA GLN A 203 9.51 13.41 -17.11
C GLN A 203 8.78 13.44 -15.76
N THR A 204 9.50 13.70 -14.67
CA THR A 204 8.95 13.61 -13.30
C THR A 204 8.67 14.97 -12.65
N GLY A 205 8.84 16.07 -13.38
CA GLY A 205 8.59 17.42 -12.85
C GLY A 205 9.44 17.78 -11.62
N GLY A 206 10.59 17.12 -11.42
CA GLY A 206 11.45 17.32 -10.25
C GLY A 206 11.01 16.58 -8.99
N LEU A 207 9.99 15.73 -9.05
CA LEU A 207 9.63 14.84 -7.95
C LEU A 207 10.83 13.94 -7.59
N SER A 208 11.20 13.91 -6.31
CA SER A 208 12.28 13.05 -5.81
C SER A 208 11.91 11.57 -5.99
N PRO A 209 12.85 10.71 -6.43
CA PRO A 209 12.60 9.27 -6.52
C PRO A 209 12.58 8.56 -5.17
N GLU A 210 13.15 9.17 -4.14
CA GLU A 210 13.31 8.58 -2.81
C GLU A 210 12.04 8.68 -1.98
N PRO A 211 11.76 7.67 -1.14
CA PRO A 211 10.58 7.67 -0.30
C PRO A 211 10.68 8.79 0.74
N LEU A 212 9.53 9.33 1.17
CA LEU A 212 9.51 10.25 2.31
C LEU A 212 9.85 9.51 3.61
N ALA A 213 10.28 10.26 4.62
CA ALA A 213 10.46 9.72 5.96
C ALA A 213 9.15 9.10 6.47
N ASP A 214 9.25 7.95 7.12
CA ASP A 214 8.16 7.37 7.89
C ASP A 214 8.34 7.82 9.35
N ILE A 215 7.40 8.61 9.85
CA ILE A 215 7.48 9.10 11.23
C ILE A 215 7.35 7.96 12.25
N THR A 216 6.70 6.85 11.88
CA THR A 216 6.52 5.71 12.78
C THR A 216 7.83 4.95 12.98
N ASP A 217 8.77 4.97 12.03
CA ASP A 217 10.04 4.23 12.11
C ASP A 217 10.90 4.68 13.30
N ASN A 218 10.72 5.92 13.76
CA ASN A 218 11.39 6.46 14.94
C ASN A 218 10.56 6.32 16.23
N ASP A 219 9.38 5.71 16.17
CA ASP A 219 8.54 5.46 17.34
C ASP A 219 8.83 4.05 17.90
N PRO A 220 9.56 3.94 19.03
CA PRO A 220 9.95 2.66 19.62
C PRO A 220 8.77 1.90 20.23
N ARG A 221 7.55 2.46 20.21
CA ARG A 221 6.36 1.79 20.72
C ARG A 221 5.79 0.75 19.76
N TYR A 222 6.14 0.81 18.48
CA TYR A 222 5.69 -0.17 17.50
C TYR A 222 6.46 -1.49 17.64
N ILE A 223 5.72 -2.60 17.69
CA ILE A 223 6.30 -3.94 17.70
C ILE A 223 6.47 -4.40 16.25
N ARG A 224 7.71 -4.36 15.78
CA ARG A 224 8.03 -4.44 14.34
C ARG A 224 8.46 -5.82 13.86
N ARG A 225 9.01 -6.65 14.74
CA ARG A 225 9.47 -7.98 14.38
C ARG A 225 8.56 -9.05 14.95
N TRP A 226 8.15 -9.94 14.06
CA TRP A 226 7.32 -11.09 14.38
C TRP A 226 7.86 -12.33 13.67
N LEU A 227 7.41 -13.49 14.14
CA LEU A 227 7.52 -14.77 13.47
C LEU A 227 6.13 -15.15 12.97
N ALA A 228 6.00 -15.48 11.69
CA ALA A 228 4.78 -15.98 11.09
C ALA A 228 4.84 -17.50 10.89
N SER A 229 3.76 -18.19 11.24
CA SER A 229 3.58 -19.61 10.93
C SER A 229 3.29 -19.82 9.45
N VAL A 230 3.22 -21.08 9.02
CA VAL A 230 2.55 -21.42 7.77
C VAL A 230 1.04 -21.13 7.92
N PRO A 231 0.38 -20.54 6.91
CA PRO A 231 -1.06 -20.29 6.95
C PRO A 231 -1.86 -21.57 6.71
N GLU A 232 -2.96 -21.72 7.44
CA GLU A 232 -3.85 -22.88 7.37
C GLU A 232 -5.24 -22.48 6.89
N VAL A 233 -5.95 -23.40 6.23
CA VAL A 233 -7.35 -23.22 5.85
C VAL A 233 -8.26 -23.59 7.01
N VAL A 234 -9.17 -22.70 7.36
CA VAL A 234 -10.16 -22.91 8.43
C VAL A 234 -11.35 -23.64 7.86
N THR A 235 -11.44 -24.95 8.12
CA THR A 235 -12.50 -25.84 7.59
C THR A 235 -13.68 -26.06 8.53
N THR A 236 -13.56 -25.64 9.79
CA THR A 236 -14.62 -25.76 10.80
C THR A 236 -14.85 -24.43 11.50
N LEU A 237 -16.07 -24.23 12.02
CA LEU A 237 -16.33 -23.13 12.94
C LEU A 237 -15.57 -23.42 14.24
N THR A 238 -14.39 -22.82 14.36
CA THR A 238 -13.52 -23.01 15.52
C THR A 238 -13.66 -21.83 16.46
N ASP A 239 -14.01 -22.09 17.71
CA ASP A 239 -13.95 -21.12 18.79
C ASP A 239 -12.50 -20.75 19.15
N TYR A 240 -12.33 -19.64 19.86
CA TYR A 240 -11.03 -19.15 20.30
C TYR A 240 -10.40 -20.13 21.31
N ASN A 241 -9.44 -20.94 20.85
CA ASN A 241 -8.77 -21.92 21.69
C ASN A 241 -7.28 -21.95 21.39
N TYR A 242 -6.46 -21.79 22.44
CA TYR A 242 -5.00 -21.84 22.31
C TYR A 242 -4.49 -23.23 21.87
N SER A 243 -5.28 -24.29 22.05
CA SER A 243 -4.92 -25.61 21.52
C SER A 243 -4.80 -25.64 19.99
N ASN A 244 -5.35 -24.63 19.30
CA ASN A 244 -5.22 -24.47 17.85
C ASN A 244 -3.92 -23.74 17.45
N ALA A 245 -3.12 -23.29 18.43
CA ALA A 245 -1.83 -22.69 18.14
C ALA A 245 -0.87 -23.74 17.55
N PRO A 246 0.09 -23.33 16.70
CA PRO A 246 1.02 -24.26 16.08
C PRO A 246 1.83 -25.02 17.15
N GLY A 247 2.00 -26.33 16.95
CA GLY A 247 2.75 -27.18 17.86
C GLY A 247 4.23 -26.80 17.98
N LYS A 248 4.96 -27.47 18.87
CA LYS A 248 6.39 -27.18 19.14
C LYS A 248 7.29 -27.26 17.91
N ASP A 249 6.94 -28.14 16.96
CA ASP A 249 7.69 -28.38 15.72
C ASP A 249 7.23 -27.48 14.55
N ALA A 250 6.38 -26.48 14.83
CA ALA A 250 5.90 -25.57 13.82
C ALA A 250 7.04 -24.78 13.16
N THR A 251 6.93 -24.61 11.84
CA THR A 251 7.86 -23.78 11.08
C THR A 251 7.46 -22.32 11.21
N TRP A 252 8.42 -21.50 11.63
CA TRP A 252 8.27 -20.06 11.80
C TRP A 252 9.21 -19.32 10.85
N LYS A 253 8.70 -18.26 10.20
CA LYS A 253 9.51 -17.37 9.36
C LYS A 253 9.48 -15.95 9.91
N PRO A 254 10.61 -15.24 9.99
CA PRO A 254 10.60 -13.85 10.38
C PRO A 254 9.80 -13.00 9.39
N ILE A 255 9.01 -12.09 9.91
CA ILE A 255 8.33 -11.03 9.16
C ILE A 255 8.52 -9.70 9.90
N TRP A 256 8.71 -8.65 9.13
CA TRP A 256 9.01 -7.32 9.62
C TRP A 256 7.92 -6.34 9.22
N ALA A 257 7.69 -5.36 10.07
CA ALA A 257 6.79 -4.27 9.77
C ALA A 257 7.30 -3.48 8.57
N GLU A 258 6.42 -3.28 7.61
CA GLU A 258 6.51 -2.29 6.55
C GLU A 258 6.22 -0.90 7.15
N ARG A 259 6.06 0.09 6.25
CA ARG A 259 5.73 1.46 6.65
C ARG A 259 4.49 1.50 7.54
N ASN A 260 4.45 2.49 8.42
CA ASN A 260 3.41 2.71 9.42
C ASN A 260 3.28 1.58 10.47
N GLY A 261 4.30 0.71 10.58
CA GLY A 261 4.29 -0.40 11.53
C GLY A 261 3.45 -1.60 11.07
N LEU A 262 3.13 -1.70 9.78
CA LEU A 262 2.25 -2.73 9.22
C LEU A 262 2.98 -4.05 8.99
N ILE A 263 2.56 -5.12 9.67
CA ILE A 263 2.91 -6.50 9.31
C ILE A 263 1.98 -6.93 8.16
N ASN A 264 2.45 -6.78 6.92
CA ASN A 264 1.67 -7.08 5.71
C ASN A 264 1.75 -8.57 5.35
N LEU A 265 0.80 -9.36 5.84
CA LEU A 265 0.76 -10.80 5.59
C LEU A 265 0.42 -11.12 4.14
N THR A 266 -0.36 -10.26 3.48
CA THR A 266 -0.68 -10.43 2.05
C THR A 266 0.57 -10.52 1.19
N ARG A 267 1.60 -9.69 1.46
CA ARG A 267 2.82 -9.71 0.66
C ARG A 267 3.56 -11.03 0.70
N GLN A 268 3.57 -11.69 1.85
CA GLN A 268 4.29 -12.95 2.02
C GLN A 268 3.43 -14.18 1.72
N LEU A 269 2.13 -14.11 2.00
CA LEU A 269 1.24 -15.28 2.06
C LEU A 269 0.12 -15.26 1.02
N GLY A 270 0.00 -14.19 0.24
CA GLY A 270 -1.16 -13.90 -0.60
C GLY A 270 -2.43 -13.67 0.23
N GLY A 271 -3.57 -13.50 -0.42
CA GLY A 271 -4.88 -13.42 0.25
C GLY A 271 -5.77 -14.62 -0.04
N GLN A 272 -7.07 -14.45 0.18
CA GLN A 272 -8.11 -15.45 -0.03
C GLN A 272 -8.54 -15.54 -1.50
N ARG A 273 -7.72 -16.18 -2.34
CA ARG A 273 -8.03 -16.36 -3.77
C ARG A 273 -9.10 -17.42 -4.05
N ASP A 274 -9.17 -18.43 -3.19
CA ASP A 274 -10.04 -19.61 -3.31
C ASP A 274 -11.34 -19.48 -2.49
N ARG A 275 -11.59 -18.30 -1.91
CA ARG A 275 -12.71 -18.04 -0.98
C ARG A 275 -12.67 -18.89 0.29
N ASN A 276 -11.54 -19.54 0.61
CA ASN A 276 -11.39 -20.27 1.86
C ASN A 276 -10.83 -19.38 2.95
N ARG A 277 -11.50 -19.32 4.10
CA ARG A 277 -10.99 -18.60 5.26
C ARG A 277 -9.63 -19.15 5.66
N ARG A 278 -8.66 -18.27 5.90
CA ARG A 278 -7.31 -18.66 6.33
C ARG A 278 -6.99 -18.13 7.71
N ILE A 279 -6.08 -18.79 8.40
CA ILE A 279 -5.51 -18.37 9.67
C ILE A 279 -3.99 -18.45 9.59
N VAL A 280 -3.30 -17.47 10.14
CA VAL A 280 -1.87 -17.53 10.40
C VAL A 280 -1.60 -17.09 11.83
N TRP A 281 -0.59 -17.66 12.45
CA TRP A 281 -0.16 -17.27 13.77
C TRP A 281 1.07 -16.38 13.68
N LEU A 282 1.04 -15.29 14.43
CA LEU A 282 2.15 -14.38 14.64
C LEU A 282 2.65 -14.50 16.08
N LYS A 283 3.96 -14.61 16.24
CA LYS A 283 4.62 -14.69 17.54
C LYS A 283 5.70 -13.64 17.67
N THR A 284 5.83 -13.04 18.84
CA THR A 284 6.97 -12.18 19.21
C THR A 284 7.19 -12.24 20.72
N ASN A 285 8.39 -11.91 21.19
CA ASN A 285 8.68 -11.77 22.61
C ASN A 285 8.84 -10.30 22.99
N ILE A 286 8.24 -9.94 24.13
CA ILE A 286 8.43 -8.67 24.80
C ILE A 286 9.16 -8.95 26.11
N HIS A 287 10.40 -8.49 26.22
CA HIS A 287 11.10 -8.51 27.49
C HIS A 287 10.67 -7.31 28.33
N SER A 288 10.23 -7.55 29.57
CA SER A 288 9.85 -6.51 30.52
C SER A 288 10.75 -6.56 31.74
N ALA A 289 11.43 -5.46 32.06
CA ALA A 289 12.38 -5.43 33.18
C ALA A 289 11.69 -5.48 34.57
N VAL A 290 10.36 -5.35 34.62
CA VAL A 290 9.53 -5.49 35.82
C VAL A 290 8.18 -6.10 35.44
N ALA A 291 7.46 -6.69 36.39
CA ALA A 291 6.04 -6.98 36.20
C ALA A 291 5.26 -5.66 36.06
N GLN A 292 4.52 -5.51 34.96
CA GLN A 292 3.77 -4.29 34.67
C GLN A 292 2.69 -4.54 33.61
N THR A 293 1.63 -3.74 33.66
CA THR A 293 0.62 -3.73 32.61
C THR A 293 0.93 -2.63 31.60
N ARG A 294 0.78 -2.95 30.32
CA ARG A 294 0.84 -1.99 29.20
C ARG A 294 -0.45 -2.06 28.43
N LYS A 295 -0.82 -0.95 27.79
CA LYS A 295 -1.95 -0.97 26.86
C LYS A 295 -1.43 -1.24 25.47
N LEU A 296 -1.89 -2.32 24.85
CA LEU A 296 -1.58 -2.64 23.45
C LEU A 296 -2.70 -2.08 22.58
N LYS A 297 -2.36 -1.16 21.69
CA LYS A 297 -3.17 -0.79 20.54
C LYS A 297 -2.92 -1.77 19.40
N LEU A 298 -3.98 -2.24 18.77
CA LEU A 298 -3.89 -3.24 17.71
C LEU A 298 -4.79 -2.86 16.53
N GLY A 299 -4.17 -2.71 15.36
CA GLY A 299 -4.85 -2.73 14.06
C GLY A 299 -4.84 -4.11 13.45
N PHE A 300 -5.92 -4.49 12.79
CA PHE A 300 -6.10 -5.79 12.14
C PHE A 300 -7.25 -5.73 11.12
N SER A 301 -7.22 -6.53 10.05
CA SER A 301 -8.25 -6.50 9.00
C SER A 301 -9.53 -7.24 9.38
N ASP A 302 -9.45 -8.54 9.65
CA ASP A 302 -10.64 -9.39 9.75
C ASP A 302 -10.95 -9.83 11.18
N ASN A 303 -10.19 -10.80 11.69
CA ASN A 303 -10.39 -11.36 13.02
C ASN A 303 -9.03 -11.65 13.66
N VAL A 304 -8.98 -11.51 14.98
CA VAL A 304 -7.77 -11.83 15.76
C VAL A 304 -8.09 -12.54 17.07
N TRP A 305 -7.20 -13.44 17.47
CA TRP A 305 -7.13 -13.99 18.82
C TRP A 305 -5.76 -13.67 19.40
N VAL A 306 -5.71 -13.09 20.59
CA VAL A 306 -4.47 -12.64 21.22
C VAL A 306 -4.28 -13.41 22.52
N PHE A 307 -3.08 -13.95 22.68
CA PHE A 307 -2.61 -14.67 23.85
C PHE A 307 -1.31 -14.07 24.36
N LEU A 308 -1.16 -14.05 25.68
CA LEU A 308 0.05 -13.65 26.39
C LEU A 308 0.49 -14.83 27.28
N ASN A 309 1.68 -15.37 27.04
CA ASN A 309 2.20 -16.54 27.76
C ASN A 309 1.20 -17.71 27.78
N GLY A 310 0.57 -17.98 26.64
CA GLY A 310 -0.48 -19.01 26.47
C GLY A 310 -1.84 -18.68 27.10
N LYS A 311 -1.98 -17.54 27.80
CA LYS A 311 -3.26 -17.10 28.37
C LYS A 311 -3.99 -16.17 27.43
N TYR A 312 -5.29 -16.37 27.28
CA TYR A 312 -6.15 -15.49 26.52
C TYR A 312 -6.12 -14.05 27.07
N VAL A 313 -6.00 -13.06 26.19
CA VAL A 313 -6.12 -11.63 26.56
C VAL A 313 -7.15 -10.88 25.72
N TYR A 314 -7.36 -11.23 24.45
CA TYR A 314 -8.31 -10.51 23.59
C TYR A 314 -8.79 -11.33 22.37
N VAL A 315 -10.04 -11.11 21.96
CA VAL A 315 -10.61 -11.52 20.66
C VAL A 315 -11.20 -10.29 20.00
N GLY A 316 -10.86 -10.09 18.74
CA GLY A 316 -11.35 -8.98 17.91
C GLY A 316 -11.97 -9.46 16.62
N LYS A 317 -13.02 -8.75 16.19
CA LYS A 317 -13.58 -8.84 14.85
C LYS A 317 -13.63 -7.44 14.25
N ASN A 318 -13.36 -7.34 12.95
CA ASN A 318 -13.30 -6.10 12.18
C ASN A 318 -13.88 -6.31 10.76
N THR A 319 -14.95 -7.11 10.65
CA THR A 319 -15.56 -7.45 9.36
C THR A 319 -16.12 -6.22 8.65
N TYR A 320 -15.53 -5.86 7.50
CA TYR A 320 -15.97 -4.73 6.68
C TYR A 320 -17.46 -4.83 6.29
N GLY A 321 -18.15 -3.68 6.28
CA GLY A 321 -19.57 -3.59 5.91
C GLY A 321 -20.55 -4.18 6.92
N SER A 322 -20.08 -4.56 8.11
CA SER A 322 -20.92 -5.09 9.18
C SER A 322 -20.98 -4.12 10.38
N PRO A 323 -22.01 -4.22 11.26
CA PRO A 323 -22.08 -3.40 12.48
C PRO A 323 -20.93 -3.60 13.47
N ILE A 324 -20.13 -4.66 13.30
CA ILE A 324 -18.99 -4.98 14.18
C ILE A 324 -17.65 -4.46 13.65
N MET A 325 -17.63 -3.80 12.49
CA MET A 325 -16.43 -3.15 11.96
C MET A 325 -15.87 -2.11 12.93
N LYS A 326 -14.56 -1.96 12.93
CA LYS A 326 -13.81 -1.01 13.75
C LYS A 326 -13.49 0.23 12.94
N GLU A 327 -13.31 1.35 13.64
CA GLU A 327 -12.85 2.56 12.97
C GLU A 327 -11.37 2.46 12.56
N PRO A 328 -10.97 2.99 11.40
CA PRO A 328 -11.83 3.66 10.42
C PRO A 328 -12.51 2.68 9.46
N ALA A 329 -13.85 2.57 9.53
CA ALA A 329 -14.70 1.84 8.58
C ALA A 329 -14.15 0.47 8.09
N GLY A 330 -13.72 -0.40 9.01
CA GLY A 330 -13.25 -1.76 8.70
C GLY A 330 -11.80 -1.88 8.24
N ARG A 331 -11.05 -0.78 8.10
CA ARG A 331 -9.64 -0.81 7.67
C ARG A 331 -8.69 -1.14 8.82
N CYS A 332 -7.55 -1.73 8.50
CA CYS A 332 -6.47 -1.95 9.45
C CYS A 332 -5.90 -0.61 9.91
N SER A 333 -6.06 -0.30 11.19
CA SER A 333 -5.53 0.91 11.83
C SER A 333 -5.20 0.62 13.28
N VAL A 334 -4.14 1.24 13.81
CA VAL A 334 -3.78 1.14 15.23
C VAL A 334 -4.93 1.55 16.16
N ASP A 335 -5.91 2.32 15.67
CA ASP A 335 -7.09 2.74 16.42
C ASP A 335 -8.24 1.72 16.43
N ASN A 336 -8.11 0.55 15.77
CA ASN A 336 -9.18 -0.45 15.72
C ASN A 336 -9.56 -0.98 17.11
N THR A 337 -8.58 -1.17 18.00
CA THR A 337 -8.82 -1.57 19.39
C THR A 337 -7.64 -1.25 20.31
N SER A 338 -7.91 -1.30 21.61
CA SER A 338 -6.86 -1.32 22.64
C SER A 338 -7.27 -2.19 23.83
N PHE A 339 -6.32 -2.92 24.41
CA PHE A 339 -6.56 -3.79 25.57
C PHE A 339 -5.31 -3.85 26.45
N ASP A 340 -5.48 -4.35 27.68
CA ASP A 340 -4.41 -4.44 28.65
C ASP A 340 -3.59 -5.72 28.44
N LEU A 341 -2.27 -5.58 28.51
CA LEU A 341 -1.27 -6.62 28.34
C LEU A 341 -0.50 -6.76 29.69
N PRO A 342 -0.89 -7.70 30.57
CA PRO A 342 -0.30 -7.84 31.90
C PRO A 342 1.03 -8.62 31.83
N LEU A 343 2.12 -7.91 31.53
CA LEU A 343 3.46 -8.48 31.39
C LEU A 343 4.02 -8.89 32.77
N VAL A 344 4.67 -10.06 32.82
CA VAL A 344 5.52 -10.45 33.94
C VAL A 344 6.93 -9.92 33.75
N GLU A 345 7.71 -9.88 34.83
CA GLU A 345 9.15 -9.63 34.72
C GLU A 345 9.82 -10.72 33.88
N GLY A 346 10.73 -10.34 32.99
CA GLY A 346 11.38 -11.23 32.04
C GLY A 346 10.66 -11.28 30.69
N ASP A 347 10.79 -12.41 30.00
CA ASP A 347 10.27 -12.57 28.64
C ASP A 347 8.79 -12.93 28.64
N ASN A 348 8.04 -12.28 27.75
CA ASN A 348 6.62 -12.49 27.56
C ASN A 348 6.35 -12.84 26.10
N GLU A 349 5.84 -14.04 25.84
CA GLU A 349 5.44 -14.46 24.50
C GLU A 349 4.06 -13.86 24.18
N VAL A 350 4.00 -13.06 23.13
CA VAL A 350 2.74 -12.59 22.54
C VAL A 350 2.47 -13.40 21.28
N MET A 351 1.30 -14.04 21.25
CA MET A 351 0.85 -14.87 20.15
C MET A 351 -0.48 -14.32 19.62
N ILE A 352 -0.55 -14.06 18.32
CA ILE A 352 -1.74 -13.53 17.65
C ILE A 352 -2.13 -14.45 16.50
N ALA A 353 -3.30 -15.07 16.58
CA ALA A 353 -3.93 -15.68 15.42
C ALA A 353 -4.57 -14.57 14.59
N VAL A 354 -4.22 -14.45 13.31
CA VAL A 354 -4.77 -13.48 12.36
C VAL A 354 -5.50 -14.24 11.28
N PHE A 355 -6.76 -13.87 11.04
CA PHE A 355 -7.58 -14.48 10.01
C PHE A 355 -7.57 -13.64 8.73
N ASN A 356 -7.77 -14.30 7.60
CA ASN A 356 -8.09 -13.66 6.33
C ASN A 356 -9.40 -14.21 5.79
N ASP A 357 -10.38 -13.32 5.78
CA ASP A 357 -11.75 -13.49 5.33
C ASP A 357 -12.09 -12.52 4.18
N PHE A 358 -11.27 -11.48 3.98
CA PHE A 358 -11.54 -10.41 3.06
C PHE A 358 -10.25 -9.70 2.65
N TYR A 359 -10.06 -9.43 1.36
CA TYR A 359 -8.92 -8.67 0.78
C TYR A 359 -7.59 -8.85 1.53
N GLY A 360 -7.03 -7.76 2.07
CA GLY A 360 -5.73 -7.74 2.69
C GLY A 360 -5.77 -8.24 4.12
N TRP A 361 -4.62 -8.67 4.63
CA TRP A 361 -4.50 -9.08 6.02
C TRP A 361 -3.13 -8.76 6.59
N GLY A 362 -3.14 -8.50 7.89
CA GLY A 362 -1.99 -7.98 8.61
C GLY A 362 -2.38 -7.41 9.95
N ILE A 363 -1.37 -6.96 10.69
CA ILE A 363 -1.55 -6.27 11.97
C ILE A 363 -0.68 -5.02 12.07
N ILE A 364 -1.09 -4.09 12.93
CA ILE A 364 -0.26 -2.99 13.42
C ILE A 364 -0.31 -3.06 14.94
N ALA A 365 0.82 -3.24 15.61
CA ALA A 365 0.88 -3.39 17.07
C ALA A 365 1.73 -2.27 17.69
N GLN A 366 1.13 -1.52 18.61
CA GLN A 366 1.78 -0.41 19.29
C GLN A 366 1.46 -0.42 20.78
N VAL A 367 2.47 -0.44 21.65
CA VAL A 367 2.26 -0.26 23.10
C VAL A 367 2.03 1.23 23.41
N ASP A 368 1.31 1.53 24.48
CA ASP A 368 1.12 2.90 24.94
C ASP A 368 2.45 3.58 25.31
N ARG A 369 3.35 2.84 25.98
CA ARG A 369 4.69 3.29 26.34
C ARG A 369 5.73 2.17 26.34
N PHE A 370 6.98 2.52 26.05
CA PHE A 370 8.07 1.55 25.88
C PHE A 370 9.02 1.48 27.08
N GLU A 371 8.76 2.19 28.18
CA GLU A 371 9.70 2.18 29.31
C GLU A 371 9.83 0.77 29.88
N ARG A 372 11.08 0.34 30.11
CA ARG A 372 11.43 -0.98 30.64
C ARG A 372 10.98 -2.14 29.74
N LEU A 373 10.69 -1.88 28.46
CA LEU A 373 10.42 -2.92 27.46
C LEU A 373 11.58 -3.02 26.47
N LEU A 374 11.90 -4.24 26.07
CA LEU A 374 12.74 -4.52 24.91
C LEU A 374 11.96 -5.45 23.97
N PHE A 375 11.94 -5.10 22.69
CA PHE A 375 11.36 -5.93 21.64
C PHE A 375 12.47 -6.68 20.92
N GLU A 376 12.12 -7.86 20.37
CA GLU A 376 13.01 -8.54 19.45
C GLU A 376 13.38 -7.60 18.30
N LYS A 377 14.68 -7.52 18.01
CA LYS A 377 15.21 -6.75 16.89
C LYS A 377 15.19 -7.58 15.64
#